data_AF-A0A256JV52-F1
#
_entry.id   AF-A0A256JV52-F1
#
_cell.length_a   1.000
_cell.length_b   1.000
_cell.length_c   1.000
_cell.angle_alpha   90.00
_cell.angle_beta   90.00
_cell.angle_gamma   90.00
#
_symmetry.space_group_name_H-M   'P 1'
#
loop_
_entity.id
_entity.type
_entity.pdbx_description
1 polymer ?
#
loop_
_entity_poly.entity_id
_entity_poly.type
_entity_poly.pdbx_seq_one_letter_code
_entity_poly.pdbx_strand_id
1 'polypeptide(L)'
;MVRVHYSGGGRYRTSGHQFEEGDIVDVDEGLAEYLCEKDAFARVDDDTLEEAEVASEDVVDTLDEAEGFDVDAWIDDNHYQERAEEVRAGEHDDHLDAIAEAESATTVQDAVGERRAELEA
;
A
#
# COMPACT_ATOMS: atom_id res chain seq x y z
N MET A 1 9.00 24.60 12.11
CA MET A 1 8.21 23.41 11.75
C MET A 1 9.18 22.25 11.89
N VAL A 2 8.76 21.22 12.61
CA VAL A 2 9.55 20.01 12.88
C VAL A 2 8.89 18.89 12.09
N ARG A 3 9.66 18.13 11.32
CA ARG A 3 9.14 16.97 10.62
C ARG A 3 9.17 15.76 11.52
N VAL A 4 8.08 15.01 11.52
CA VAL A 4 7.95 13.81 12.32
C VAL A 4 7.51 12.68 11.40
N HIS A 5 8.28 11.60 11.43
CA HIS A 5 7.97 10.35 10.76
C HIS A 5 7.11 9.49 11.67
N TYR A 6 6.00 8.95 11.13
CA TYR A 6 5.12 8.04 11.84
C TYR A 6 5.42 6.59 11.43
N SER A 7 5.87 5.79 12.39
CA SER A 7 6.16 4.36 12.25
C SER A 7 5.22 3.49 13.11
N GLY A 8 4.12 4.07 13.58
CA GLY A 8 3.10 3.29 14.27
C GLY A 8 2.22 2.57 13.26
N GLY A 9 1.95 1.29 13.50
CA GLY A 9 1.06 0.54 12.63
C GLY A 9 -0.34 1.16 12.52
N GLY A 10 -0.81 1.30 11.29
CA GLY A 10 -2.15 1.79 10.97
C GLY A 10 -2.23 3.30 10.71
N ARG A 11 -3.41 3.88 10.91
CA ARG A 11 -3.69 5.30 10.65
C ARG A 11 -3.83 6.06 11.96
N TYR A 12 -3.02 7.10 12.15
CA TYR A 12 -3.07 7.96 13.33
C TYR A 12 -3.59 9.35 12.97
N ARG A 13 -4.44 9.92 13.83
CA ARG A 13 -4.98 11.27 13.63
C ARG A 13 -4.86 12.07 14.91
N THR A 14 -4.22 13.23 14.83
CA THR A 14 -4.11 14.16 15.96
C THR A 14 -4.08 15.60 15.49
N SER A 15 -4.68 16.52 16.27
CA SER A 15 -4.57 17.97 16.06
C SER A 15 -4.79 18.46 14.62
N GLY A 16 -5.64 17.77 13.84
CA GLY A 16 -5.91 18.10 12.43
C GLY A 16 -4.97 17.45 11.41
N HIS A 17 -3.90 16.80 11.86
CA HIS A 17 -2.99 16.01 11.04
C HIS A 17 -3.43 14.54 11.00
N GLN A 18 -3.32 13.95 9.83
CA GLN A 18 -3.47 12.52 9.60
C GLN A 18 -2.10 11.99 9.23
N PHE A 19 -1.70 10.91 9.87
CA PHE A 19 -0.45 10.21 9.67
C PHE A 19 -0.78 8.78 9.24
N GLU A 20 -0.04 8.29 8.27
CA GLU A 20 -0.10 6.92 7.78
C GLU A 20 1.27 6.28 7.99
N GLU A 21 1.32 4.95 8.08
CA GLU A 21 2.58 4.25 8.33
C GLU A 21 3.61 4.64 7.26
N GLY A 22 4.79 5.11 7.69
CA GLY A 22 5.84 5.61 6.80
C GLY A 22 5.74 7.11 6.47
N ASP A 23 4.69 7.79 6.91
CA ASP A 23 4.42 9.18 6.53
C ASP A 23 5.26 10.18 7.32
N ILE A 24 5.67 11.27 6.66
CA ILE A 24 6.45 12.36 7.24
C ILE A 24 5.64 13.65 7.16
N VAL A 25 5.24 14.17 8.32
CA VAL A 25 4.40 15.37 8.40
C VAL A 25 5.15 16.49 9.11
N ASP A 26 5.06 17.69 8.54
CA ASP A 26 5.47 18.93 9.19
C ASP A 26 4.47 19.33 10.29
N VAL A 27 4.96 19.41 11.53
CA VAL A 27 4.18 19.80 12.71
C VAL A 27 4.89 20.90 13.49
N ASP A 28 4.17 21.51 14.44
CA ASP A 28 4.74 22.44 15.39
C ASP A 28 5.65 21.72 16.42
N GLU A 29 6.64 22.44 16.95
CA GLU A 29 7.62 21.91 17.90
C GLU A 29 6.98 21.27 19.14
N GLY A 30 5.94 21.91 19.69
CA GLY A 30 5.20 21.36 20.84
C GLY A 30 4.41 20.09 20.50
N LEU A 31 3.95 19.93 19.26
CA LEU A 31 3.29 18.70 18.81
C LEU A 31 4.33 17.61 18.54
N ALA A 32 5.49 17.95 17.97
CA ALA A 32 6.59 17.01 17.74
C ALA A 32 7.14 16.43 19.04
N GLU A 33 7.28 17.22 20.10
CA GLU A 33 7.68 16.71 21.42
C GLU A 33 6.68 15.70 21.99
N TYR A 34 5.38 16.02 21.91
CA TYR A 34 4.32 15.11 22.32
C TYR A 34 4.28 13.82 21.49
N LEU A 35 4.54 13.92 20.19
CA LEU A 35 4.54 12.78 19.28
C LEU A 35 5.75 11.89 19.53
N CYS A 36 6.96 12.44 19.66
CA CYS A 36 8.17 11.65 19.92
C CYS A 36 8.21 10.99 21.30
N GLU A 37 7.38 11.41 22.25
CA GLU A 37 7.16 10.65 23.49
C GLU A 37 6.43 9.32 23.22
N LYS A 38 5.71 9.21 22.10
CA LYS A 38 5.15 7.95 21.62
C LYS A 38 6.20 7.26 20.75
N ASP A 39 6.52 6.02 21.11
CA ASP A 39 7.46 5.13 20.38
C ASP A 39 7.12 4.93 18.88
N ALA A 40 5.95 5.41 18.46
CA ALA A 40 5.47 5.39 17.09
C ALA A 40 5.94 6.59 16.23
N PHE A 41 6.67 7.57 16.78
CA PHE A 41 7.05 8.78 16.04
C PHE A 41 8.52 9.15 16.25
N ALA A 42 9.22 9.46 15.15
CA ALA A 42 10.62 9.88 15.15
C ALA A 42 10.77 11.28 14.55
N ARG A 43 11.60 12.14 15.16
CA ARG A 43 11.95 13.44 14.55
C ARG A 43 12.86 13.21 13.35
N VAL A 44 12.56 13.87 12.24
CA VAL A 44 13.38 13.90 11.03
C VAL A 44 13.93 15.31 10.91
N ASP A 45 15.22 15.47 11.18
CA ASP A 45 15.94 16.71 10.94
C ASP A 45 16.36 16.77 9.46
N ASP A 46 15.88 17.80 8.75
CA ASP A 46 16.11 18.03 7.30
C ASP A 46 17.60 18.24 6.95
N ASP A 47 18.47 18.41 7.94
CA ASP A 47 19.92 18.59 7.79
C ASP A 47 20.68 17.27 7.48
N THR A 48 19.98 16.14 7.43
CA THR A 48 20.59 14.79 7.27
C THR A 48 20.37 14.15 5.89
N LEU A 49 20.00 14.93 4.86
CA LEU A 49 19.99 14.46 3.47
C LEU A 49 21.40 14.50 2.84
N GLU A 50 22.35 13.79 3.46
CA GLU A 50 23.57 13.33 2.80
C GLU A 50 23.64 11.81 2.97
N GLU A 51 23.35 11.11 1.86
CA GLU A 51 23.70 9.72 1.55
C GLU A 51 23.55 8.66 2.66
N ALA A 52 22.42 7.93 2.62
CA ALA A 52 22.34 6.57 3.13
C ALA A 52 21.80 5.63 2.05
N GLU A 53 22.66 5.32 1.08
CA GLU A 53 22.61 4.01 0.43
C GLU A 53 23.01 2.96 1.49
N VAL A 54 22.13 2.01 1.86
CA VAL A 54 22.43 0.57 1.97
C VAL A 54 21.13 -0.24 2.03
N ALA A 55 20.94 -1.03 0.97
CA ALA A 55 20.42 -2.40 0.91
C ALA A 55 19.37 -2.85 1.94
N SER A 56 18.13 -2.96 1.46
CA SER A 56 17.38 -4.20 1.64
C SER A 56 17.47 -4.99 0.33
N GLU A 57 18.15 -6.12 0.39
CA GLU A 57 17.93 -7.24 -0.53
C GLU A 57 16.46 -7.65 -0.41
N ASP A 58 15.61 -7.13 -1.30
CA ASP A 58 14.49 -7.91 -1.80
C ASP A 58 14.73 -8.10 -3.30
N VAL A 59 15.27 -9.28 -3.60
CA VAL A 59 15.34 -9.79 -4.96
C VAL A 59 13.91 -10.18 -5.34
N VAL A 60 13.13 -9.20 -5.81
CA VAL A 60 12.22 -9.45 -6.93
C VAL A 60 12.95 -9.00 -8.19
N ASP A 61 13.84 -9.90 -8.61
CA ASP A 61 14.33 -10.02 -9.97
C ASP A 61 13.10 -10.14 -10.89
N THR A 62 12.72 -9.01 -11.46
CA THR A 62 12.47 -8.88 -12.90
C THR A 62 11.56 -9.95 -13.50
N LEU A 63 10.26 -9.66 -13.52
CA LEU A 63 9.47 -9.88 -14.74
C LEU A 63 9.34 -8.54 -15.47
N ASP A 64 10.46 -8.15 -16.09
CA ASP A 64 10.42 -7.42 -17.35
C ASP A 64 9.60 -8.27 -18.32
N GLU A 65 8.49 -7.71 -18.83
CA GLU A 65 7.90 -7.92 -20.16
C GLU A 65 6.36 -7.87 -20.12
N ALA A 66 5.80 -6.66 -20.23
CA ALA A 66 4.68 -6.29 -21.11
C ALA A 66 4.01 -5.01 -20.58
N GLU A 67 3.26 -4.32 -21.43
CA GLU A 67 2.15 -3.47 -21.01
C GLU A 67 1.04 -4.34 -20.36
N GLY A 68 1.40 -5.16 -19.38
CA GLY A 68 0.63 -6.25 -18.78
C GLY A 68 0.19 -5.88 -17.38
N PHE A 69 -1.04 -6.24 -17.06
CA PHE A 69 -1.71 -5.94 -15.80
C PHE A 69 -0.87 -6.37 -14.58
N ASP A 70 -0.44 -5.39 -13.79
CA ASP A 70 0.30 -5.60 -12.54
C ASP A 70 -0.70 -5.87 -11.41
N VAL A 71 -0.86 -7.15 -11.08
CA VAL A 71 -1.85 -7.63 -10.12
C VAL A 71 -1.55 -7.12 -8.70
N ASP A 72 -0.28 -7.13 -8.29
CA ASP A 72 0.14 -6.70 -6.96
C ASP A 72 -0.10 -5.19 -6.78
N ALA A 73 0.26 -4.36 -7.76
CA ALA A 73 -0.03 -2.94 -7.74
C ALA A 73 -1.55 -2.66 -7.74
N TRP A 74 -2.34 -3.42 -8.51
CA TRP A 74 -3.79 -3.29 -8.52
C TRP A 74 -4.44 -3.69 -7.18
N ILE A 75 -3.91 -4.72 -6.51
CA ILE A 75 -4.34 -5.17 -5.18
C ILE A 75 -4.04 -4.10 -4.12
N ASP A 76 -2.88 -3.45 -4.21
CA ASP A 76 -2.45 -2.43 -3.27
C ASP A 76 -3.23 -1.11 -3.45
N ASP A 77 -3.48 -0.71 -4.69
CA ASP A 77 -4.16 0.56 -5.04
C ASP A 77 -5.68 0.50 -4.75
N ASN A 78 -6.31 -0.67 -4.96
CA ASN A 78 -7.77 -0.81 -4.84
C ASN A 78 -8.21 -1.51 -3.55
N HIS A 79 -9.34 -1.08 -2.99
CA HIS A 79 -9.94 -1.79 -1.87
C HIS A 79 -10.61 -3.09 -2.34
N TYR A 80 -10.68 -4.12 -1.49
CA TYR A 80 -11.25 -5.44 -1.84
C TYR A 80 -12.69 -5.42 -2.36
N GLN A 81 -13.43 -4.31 -2.14
CA GLN A 81 -14.79 -4.12 -2.66
C GLN A 81 -14.76 -3.69 -4.13
N GLU A 82 -13.95 -2.68 -4.47
CA GLU A 82 -13.71 -2.23 -5.84
C GLU A 82 -13.10 -3.34 -6.70
N ARG A 83 -12.11 -4.07 -6.17
CA ARG A 83 -11.51 -5.22 -6.85
C ARG A 83 -12.53 -6.29 -7.26
N ALA A 84 -13.47 -6.61 -6.37
CA ALA A 84 -14.51 -7.59 -6.65
C ALA A 84 -15.52 -7.07 -7.70
N GLU A 85 -15.70 -5.75 -7.81
CA GLU A 85 -16.54 -5.14 -8.83
C GLU A 85 -15.85 -5.15 -10.20
N GLU A 86 -14.57 -4.80 -10.28
CA GLU A 86 -13.78 -4.82 -11.53
C GLU A 86 -13.65 -6.23 -12.11
N VAL A 87 -13.44 -7.23 -11.24
CA VAL A 87 -13.46 -8.65 -11.62
C VAL A 87 -14.81 -9.07 -12.16
N ARG A 88 -15.92 -8.65 -11.53
CA ARG A 88 -17.27 -8.94 -12.06
C ARG A 88 -17.58 -8.16 -13.33
N ALA A 89 -17.02 -6.97 -13.49
CA ALA A 89 -17.15 -6.15 -14.70
C ALA A 89 -16.37 -6.76 -15.88
N GLY A 90 -15.42 -7.66 -15.59
CA GLY A 90 -14.61 -8.35 -16.58
C GLY A 90 -13.49 -7.50 -17.15
N GLU A 91 -13.07 -6.44 -16.44
CA GLU A 91 -11.95 -5.57 -16.86
C GLU A 91 -10.63 -6.33 -16.91
N HIS A 92 -10.54 -7.44 -16.18
CA HIS A 92 -9.36 -8.30 -16.08
C HIS A 92 -9.68 -9.77 -16.38
N ASP A 93 -10.64 -10.03 -17.27
CA ASP A 93 -11.06 -11.40 -17.65
C ASP A 93 -9.87 -12.28 -18.11
N ASP A 94 -8.88 -11.71 -18.79
CA ASP A 94 -7.64 -12.40 -19.22
C ASP A 94 -6.63 -12.65 -18.09
N HIS A 95 -6.78 -11.95 -16.96
CA HIS A 95 -5.86 -11.98 -15.81
C HIS A 95 -6.47 -12.57 -14.54
N LEU A 96 -7.66 -13.18 -14.64
CA LEU A 96 -8.38 -13.80 -13.52
C LEU A 96 -7.55 -14.85 -12.77
N ASP A 97 -6.72 -15.63 -13.47
CA ASP A 97 -5.86 -16.64 -12.84
C ASP A 97 -4.81 -15.98 -11.94
N ALA A 98 -4.14 -14.93 -12.45
CA ALA A 98 -3.14 -14.18 -11.71
C ALA A 98 -3.75 -13.42 -10.52
N ILE A 99 -4.96 -12.86 -10.69
CA ILE A 99 -5.71 -12.23 -9.59
C ILE A 99 -6.01 -13.26 -8.50
N ALA A 100 -6.49 -14.46 -8.83
CA ALA A 100 -6.81 -15.48 -7.82
C ALA A 100 -5.58 -15.96 -7.03
N GLU A 101 -4.40 -15.96 -7.66
CA GLU A 101 -3.14 -16.36 -7.02
C GLU A 101 -2.59 -15.29 -6.06
N ALA A 102 -2.64 -14.01 -6.45
CA ALA A 102 -2.12 -12.91 -5.63
C ALA A 102 -3.13 -12.45 -4.57
N GLU A 103 -4.43 -12.55 -4.86
CA GLU A 103 -5.47 -12.04 -3.98
C GLU A 103 -5.70 -12.94 -2.77
N SER A 104 -5.64 -12.33 -1.59
CA SER A 104 -5.86 -12.98 -0.30
C SER A 104 -7.30 -12.84 0.21
N ALA A 105 -8.10 -11.92 -0.35
CA ALA A 105 -9.47 -11.67 0.06
C ALA A 105 -10.45 -12.66 -0.59
N THR A 106 -11.13 -13.46 0.24
CA THR A 106 -12.11 -14.45 -0.22
C THR A 106 -13.25 -13.85 -1.05
N THR A 107 -13.67 -12.61 -0.78
CA THR A 107 -14.71 -11.90 -1.55
C THR A 107 -14.31 -11.70 -3.02
N VAL A 108 -13.05 -11.39 -3.28
CA VAL A 108 -12.53 -11.16 -4.62
C VAL A 108 -12.27 -12.51 -5.30
N GLN A 109 -11.76 -13.50 -4.57
CA GLN A 109 -11.62 -14.88 -5.08
C GLN A 109 -12.96 -15.50 -5.50
N ASP A 110 -14.04 -15.25 -4.75
CA ASP A 110 -15.39 -15.70 -5.10
C ASP A 110 -15.87 -15.04 -6.40
N ALA A 111 -15.68 -13.71 -6.52
CA ALA A 111 -15.99 -12.97 -7.75
C ALA A 111 -15.18 -13.48 -8.96
N VAL A 112 -13.89 -13.80 -8.77
CA VAL A 112 -13.04 -14.37 -9.83
C VAL A 112 -13.56 -15.75 -10.24
N GLY A 113 -13.93 -16.59 -9.26
CA GLY A 113 -14.47 -17.91 -9.50
C GLY A 113 -15.80 -17.88 -10.27
N GLU A 114 -16.71 -16.98 -9.88
CA GLU A 114 -17.96 -16.73 -10.59
C GLU A 114 -17.69 -16.29 -12.04
N ARG A 115 -16.79 -15.33 -12.23
CA ARG A 115 -16.47 -14.78 -13.55
C ARG A 115 -15.83 -15.81 -14.47
N ARG A 116 -14.88 -16.60 -13.95
CA ARG A 116 -14.25 -17.69 -14.71
C ARG A 116 -15.27 -18.74 -15.13
N ALA A 117 -16.21 -19.08 -14.24
CA ALA A 117 -17.27 -20.03 -14.55
C ALA A 117 -18.23 -19.49 -15.64
N GLU A 118 -18.48 -18.18 -15.69
CA GLU A 118 -19.26 -17.56 -16.77
C GLU A 118 -18.51 -17.55 -18.12
N LEU A 119 -17.18 -17.39 -18.13
CA LEU A 119 -16.38 -17.40 -19.36
C LEU A 119 -16.20 -18.81 -19.95
N GLU A 120 -16.28 -19.85 -19.12
CA GLU A 120 -16.11 -21.26 -19.52
C GLU A 120 -17.44 -21.97 -19.85
N ALA A 121 -18.60 -21.31 -19.63
CA ALA A 121 -19.95 -21.83 -19.84
C ALA A 121 -20.51 -21.58 -21.25
#